data_AF-A0A7R9B9N9-F1
#
_entry.id   AF-A0A7R9B9N9-F1
#
_cell.length_a   1.000
_cell.length_b   1.000
_cell.length_c   1.000
_cell.angle_alpha   90.00
_cell.angle_beta   90.00
_cell.angle_gamma   90.00
#
_symmetry.space_group_name_H-M   'P 1'
#
loop_
_entity.id
_entity.type
_entity.pdbx_description
1 polymer ?
#
loop_
_entity_poly.entity_id
_entity_poly.type
_entity_poly.pdbx_seq_one_letter_code
_entity_poly.pdbx_strand_id
1 'polypeptide(L)'
;MEAEAQCAYLDSVSLTEGTITDDSDIWLFGGTKVYKNFFDQKKQVLQFKAEDIHHYFKLGRDQLVLLALLVGSDYTVGLRGVGPVTALEILAAFPPADSEDILAGLHMFRDWLKGGEMIATQLRHKLRNVSLDDGELSSILFD
;
A
#
# COMPACT_ATOMS: atom_id res chain seq x y z
N MET A 1 -16.08 12.04 5.19
CA MET A 1 -15.07 12.40 6.21
C MET A 1 -14.80 11.12 6.96
N GLU A 2 -13.59 10.58 6.85
CA GLU A 2 -13.25 9.32 7.51
C GLU A 2 -12.66 9.54 8.89
N ALA A 3 -13.00 8.64 9.81
CA ALA A 3 -12.53 8.70 11.19
C ALA A 3 -11.01 8.48 11.27
N GLU A 4 -10.47 7.52 10.51
CA GLU A 4 -9.03 7.20 10.51
C GLU A 4 -8.17 8.37 10.04
N ALA A 5 -8.64 9.13 9.05
CA ALA A 5 -7.97 10.34 8.59
C ALA A 5 -7.86 11.40 9.68
N GLN A 6 -8.93 11.61 10.44
CA GLN A 6 -8.94 12.54 11.56
C GLN A 6 -8.07 12.05 12.71
N CYS A 7 -8.09 10.76 13.03
CA CYS A 7 -7.24 10.15 14.06
C CYS A 7 -5.75 10.28 13.72
N ALA A 8 -5.36 9.96 12.48
CA ALA A 8 -3.99 10.16 12.00
C ALA A 8 -3.55 11.63 12.12
N TYR A 9 -4.43 12.57 11.77
CA TYR A 9 -4.14 13.99 11.93
C TYR A 9 -3.91 14.36 13.39
N LEU A 10 -4.79 13.95 14.31
CA LEU A 10 -4.64 14.24 15.75
C LEU A 10 -3.34 13.67 16.34
N ASP A 11 -2.94 12.47 15.92
CA ASP A 11 -1.65 11.86 16.27
C ASP A 11 -0.48 12.70 15.72
N SER A 12 -0.54 13.11 14.45
CA SER A 12 0.51 13.91 13.80
C SER A 12 0.73 15.29 14.44
N VAL A 13 -0.33 15.91 14.99
CA VAL A 13 -0.23 17.19 15.72
C VAL A 13 -0.03 17.01 17.22
N SER A 14 0.32 15.79 17.67
CA SER A 14 0.60 15.45 19.07
C SER A 14 -0.55 15.74 20.04
N LEU A 15 -1.80 15.68 19.56
CA LEU A 15 -3.00 15.78 20.41
C LEU A 15 -3.41 14.43 20.99
N THR A 16 -2.90 13.33 20.43
CA THR A 16 -3.05 11.97 20.95
C THR A 16 -1.69 11.25 20.96
N GLU A 17 -1.60 10.11 21.63
CA GLU A 17 -0.38 9.26 21.64
C GLU A 17 -0.52 8.01 20.75
N GLY A 18 -1.43 8.05 19.79
CA GLY A 18 -1.74 6.96 18.87
C GLY A 18 -3.23 6.75 18.68
N THR A 19 -3.57 5.75 17.87
CA THR A 19 -4.95 5.42 17.49
C THR A 19 -5.26 3.98 17.84
N ILE A 20 -6.41 3.73 18.49
CA ILE A 20 -6.93 2.37 18.69
C ILE A 20 -7.81 2.04 17.49
N THR A 21 -7.36 1.13 16.63
CA THR A 21 -8.11 0.68 15.47
C THR A 21 -7.61 -0.69 14.98
N ASP A 22 -8.52 -1.47 14.38
CA ASP A 22 -8.18 -2.70 13.68
C ASP A 22 -8.06 -2.50 12.16
N ASP A 23 -8.45 -1.32 11.67
CA ASP A 23 -8.40 -0.89 10.26
C ASP A 23 -6.96 -0.50 9.86
N SER A 24 -6.53 -0.98 8.69
CA SER A 24 -5.21 -0.67 8.14
C SER A 24 -5.13 0.66 7.41
N ASP A 25 -6.26 1.26 7.02
CA ASP A 25 -6.27 2.51 6.25
C ASP A 25 -5.72 3.70 7.06
N ILE A 26 -5.66 3.58 8.39
CA ILE A 26 -4.96 4.52 9.28
C ILE A 26 -3.52 4.80 8.82
N TRP A 27 -2.83 3.82 8.26
CA TRP A 27 -1.45 3.99 7.77
C TRP A 27 -1.40 4.81 6.48
N LEU A 28 -2.43 4.70 5.62
CA LEU A 28 -2.57 5.49 4.39
C LEU A 28 -2.82 6.97 4.72
N PHE A 29 -3.42 7.25 5.88
CA PHE A 29 -3.61 8.60 6.40
C PHE A 29 -2.42 9.16 7.18
N GLY A 30 -1.40 8.34 7.44
CA GLY A 30 -0.18 8.76 8.14
C GLY A 30 -0.24 8.60 9.65
N GLY A 31 -1.06 7.67 10.17
CA GLY A 31 -0.98 7.28 11.58
C GLY A 31 0.42 6.77 11.95
N THR A 32 0.92 7.18 13.11
CA THR A 32 2.29 6.88 13.53
C THR A 32 2.37 5.76 14.55
N LYS A 33 1.36 5.65 15.43
CA LYS A 33 1.23 4.59 16.45
C LYS A 33 -0.19 4.03 16.44
N VAL A 34 -0.31 2.71 16.31
CA VAL A 34 -1.60 2.02 16.24
C VAL A 34 -1.65 0.90 17.27
N TYR A 35 -2.78 0.84 17.99
CA TYR A 35 -3.09 -0.19 18.97
C TYR A 35 -4.21 -1.07 18.45
N LYS A 36 -3.87 -2.31 18.13
CA LYS A 36 -4.76 -3.31 17.53
C LYS A 36 -5.22 -4.34 18.56
N ASN A 37 -6.39 -4.93 18.36
CA ASN A 37 -6.99 -5.95 19.22
C ASN A 37 -7.27 -5.48 20.65
N PHE A 38 -7.55 -4.19 20.83
CA PHE A 38 -7.71 -3.59 22.16
C PHE A 38 -8.86 -4.23 22.96
N PHE A 39 -9.90 -4.67 22.27
CA PHE A 39 -11.10 -5.29 22.86
C PHE A 39 -11.15 -6.82 22.70
N ASP A 40 -10.06 -7.46 22.25
CA ASP A 40 -9.99 -8.91 22.12
C ASP A 40 -10.04 -9.58 23.51
N GLN A 41 -10.79 -10.68 23.61
CA GLN A 41 -10.93 -11.49 24.83
C GLN A 41 -9.59 -12.03 25.36
N LYS A 42 -8.58 -12.17 24.49
CA LYS A 42 -7.22 -12.61 24.85
C LYS A 42 -6.43 -11.58 25.65
N LYS A 43 -6.95 -10.36 25.85
CA LYS A 43 -6.34 -9.27 26.63
C LYS A 43 -4.91 -8.91 26.21
N GLN A 44 -4.57 -9.11 24.93
CA GLN A 44 -3.28 -8.75 24.36
C GLN A 44 -3.48 -7.65 23.33
N VAL A 45 -3.00 -6.45 23.64
CA VAL A 45 -2.98 -5.32 22.70
C VAL A 45 -1.68 -5.38 21.91
N LEU A 46 -1.80 -5.31 20.59
CA LEU A 46 -0.64 -5.21 19.72
C LEU A 46 -0.37 -3.73 19.45
N GLN A 47 0.86 -3.31 19.69
CA GLN A 47 1.32 -1.97 19.31
C GLN A 47 2.14 -2.07 18.04
N PHE A 48 1.81 -1.22 17.08
CA PHE A 48 2.56 -1.04 15.83
C PHE A 48 2.98 0.41 15.71
N LYS A 49 4.16 0.63 15.11
CA LYS A 49 4.64 1.97 14.81
C LYS A 49 5.04 2.08 13.35
N ALA A 50 4.77 3.23 12.75
CA ALA A 50 5.19 3.53 11.39
C ALA A 50 6.72 3.45 11.22
N GLU A 51 7.48 3.83 12.26
CA GLU A 51 8.95 3.72 12.27
C GLU A 51 9.42 2.26 12.10
N ASP A 52 8.72 1.30 12.70
CA ASP A 52 9.06 -0.11 12.61
C ASP A 52 8.72 -0.65 11.21
N ILE A 53 7.55 -0.24 10.65
CA ILE A 53 7.17 -0.59 9.28
C ILE A 53 8.24 -0.09 8.29
N HIS A 54 8.67 1.16 8.45
CA HIS A 54 9.73 1.73 7.62
C HIS A 54 11.06 1.00 7.83
N HIS A 55 11.44 0.69 9.07
CA HIS A 55 12.70 0.04 9.38
C HIS A 55 12.82 -1.35 8.76
N TYR A 56 11.80 -2.20 8.96
CA TYR A 56 11.80 -3.61 8.56
C TYR A 56 11.40 -3.83 7.10
N PHE A 57 10.48 -3.03 6.55
CA PHE A 57 9.94 -3.25 5.21
C PHE A 57 10.33 -2.19 4.19
N LYS A 58 10.99 -1.10 4.62
CA LYS A 58 11.31 0.06 3.76
C LYS A 58 10.09 0.71 3.12
N LEU A 59 8.94 0.61 3.79
CA LEU A 59 7.69 1.21 3.34
C LEU A 59 7.46 2.52 4.10
N GLY A 60 7.53 3.63 3.38
CA GLY A 60 6.97 4.91 3.82
C GLY A 60 5.49 5.01 3.44
N ARG A 61 4.86 6.15 3.76
CA ARG A 61 3.44 6.39 3.46
C ARG A 61 3.11 6.22 1.99
N ASP A 62 3.92 6.79 1.10
CA ASP A 62 3.70 6.70 -0.35
C ASP A 62 3.78 5.25 -0.82
N GLN A 63 4.74 4.45 -0.33
CA GLN A 63 4.81 3.03 -0.68
C GLN A 63 3.62 2.23 -0.14
N LEU A 64 3.08 2.60 1.03
CA LEU A 64 1.86 1.98 1.56
C LEU A 64 0.62 2.35 0.72
N VAL A 65 0.54 3.58 0.21
CA VAL A 65 -0.52 3.98 -0.74
C VAL A 65 -0.40 3.18 -2.03
N LEU A 66 0.79 3.08 -2.62
CA LEU A 66 1.00 2.28 -3.82
C LEU A 66 0.70 0.79 -3.59
N LEU A 67 1.02 0.27 -2.40
CA LEU A 67 0.68 -1.10 -2.00
C LEU A 67 -0.84 -1.29 -1.92
N ALA A 68 -1.57 -0.34 -1.33
CA ALA A 68 -3.02 -0.36 -1.25
C ALA A 68 -3.67 -0.30 -2.64
N LEU A 69 -3.15 0.51 -3.57
CA LEU A 69 -3.61 0.53 -4.97
C LEU A 69 -3.48 -0.83 -5.65
N LEU A 70 -2.46 -1.63 -5.31
CA LEU A 70 -2.24 -2.95 -5.91
C LEU A 70 -3.01 -4.07 -5.21
N VAL A 71 -3.11 -4.05 -3.89
CA VAL A 71 -3.69 -5.15 -3.09
C VAL A 71 -5.18 -4.93 -2.77
N GLY A 72 -5.60 -3.68 -2.73
CA GLY A 72 -6.94 -3.24 -2.34
C GLY A 72 -6.96 -2.57 -0.96
N SER A 73 -7.91 -1.63 -0.80
CA SER A 73 -8.28 -0.95 0.44
C SER A 73 -9.75 -0.51 0.35
N ASP A 74 -10.24 0.31 1.29
CA ASP A 74 -11.60 0.85 1.20
C ASP A 74 -11.77 1.83 0.02
N TYR A 75 -10.66 2.30 -0.58
CA TYR A 75 -10.64 3.24 -1.70
C TYR A 75 -10.46 2.59 -3.07
N THR A 76 -10.03 1.32 -3.11
CA THR A 76 -9.71 0.63 -4.35
C THR A 76 -9.87 -0.86 -4.20
N VAL A 77 -10.42 -1.52 -5.21
CA VAL A 77 -10.54 -2.98 -5.22
C VAL A 77 -9.20 -3.69 -5.35
N GLY A 78 -8.15 -2.98 -5.78
CA GLY A 78 -6.84 -3.56 -6.10
C GLY A 78 -6.85 -4.37 -7.40
N LEU A 79 -5.70 -4.96 -7.73
CA LEU A 79 -5.55 -5.83 -8.89
C LEU A 79 -5.92 -7.27 -8.54
N ARG A 80 -6.80 -7.87 -9.33
CA ARG A 80 -7.24 -9.24 -9.08
C ARG A 80 -6.05 -10.21 -9.13
N GLY A 81 -5.85 -10.95 -8.05
CA GLY A 81 -4.78 -11.96 -7.93
C GLY A 81 -3.39 -11.40 -7.58
N VAL A 82 -3.31 -10.10 -7.28
CA VAL A 82 -2.11 -9.47 -6.71
C VAL A 82 -2.26 -9.38 -5.20
N GLY A 83 -1.54 -10.25 -4.48
CA GLY A 83 -1.42 -10.18 -3.03
C GLY A 83 -0.22 -9.32 -2.58
N PRO A 84 -0.03 -9.12 -1.26
CA PRO A 84 1.02 -8.26 -0.71
C PRO A 84 2.44 -8.58 -1.19
N VAL A 85 2.79 -9.87 -1.31
CA VAL A 85 4.12 -10.29 -1.78
C VAL A 85 4.33 -9.88 -3.24
N THR A 86 3.36 -10.16 -4.11
CA THR A 86 3.46 -9.81 -5.54
C THR A 86 3.43 -8.30 -5.72
N ALA A 87 2.65 -7.57 -4.93
CA ALA A 87 2.63 -6.12 -4.97
C ALA A 87 3.99 -5.52 -4.59
N LEU A 88 4.64 -6.02 -3.54
CA LEU A 88 6.00 -5.59 -3.17
C LEU A 88 7.04 -5.90 -4.25
N GLU A 89 6.92 -7.05 -4.92
CA GLU A 89 7.78 -7.38 -6.07
C GLU A 89 7.57 -6.40 -7.25
N ILE A 90 6.32 -5.98 -7.50
CA ILE A 90 6.00 -4.95 -8.51
C ILE A 90 6.63 -3.62 -8.10
N LEU A 91 6.41 -3.14 -6.88
CA LEU A 91 6.97 -1.85 -6.41
C LEU A 91 8.50 -1.84 -6.44
N ALA A 92 9.15 -2.97 -6.15
CA ALA A 92 10.60 -3.10 -6.22
C ALA A 92 11.12 -3.15 -7.67
N ALA A 93 10.36 -3.74 -8.60
CA ALA A 93 10.73 -3.82 -10.02
C ALA A 93 10.50 -2.51 -10.78
N PHE A 94 9.55 -1.70 -10.32
CA PHE A 94 9.17 -0.42 -10.91
C PHE A 94 9.24 0.70 -9.86
N PRO A 95 10.44 1.04 -9.36
CA PRO A 95 10.57 2.17 -8.43
C PRO A 95 10.15 3.46 -9.14
N PRO A 96 9.55 4.43 -8.44
CA PRO A 96 9.35 5.76 -8.98
C PRO A 96 10.73 6.34 -9.30
N ALA A 97 11.09 6.40 -10.58
CA ALA A 97 12.27 7.13 -11.04
C ALA A 97 12.16 8.57 -10.52
N ASP A 98 13.26 9.20 -10.06
CA ASP A 98 13.44 10.51 -9.38
C ASP A 98 12.43 11.66 -9.70
N SER A 99 11.15 11.37 -9.62
CA SER A 99 10.02 12.16 -10.07
C SER A 99 9.17 12.44 -8.84
N GLU A 100 8.58 13.63 -8.82
CA GLU A 100 7.64 14.02 -7.77
C GLU A 100 6.32 13.25 -7.86
N ASP A 101 6.11 12.51 -8.96
CA ASP A 101 4.94 11.67 -9.17
C ASP A 101 5.14 10.27 -8.57
N ILE A 102 4.47 10.03 -7.44
CA ILE A 102 4.50 8.73 -6.76
C ILE A 102 3.96 7.59 -7.65
N LEU A 103 3.11 7.89 -8.63
CA LEU A 103 2.49 6.89 -9.52
C LEU A 103 3.38 6.52 -10.71
N ALA A 104 4.50 7.23 -10.94
CA ALA A 104 5.38 7.00 -12.09
C ALA A 104 5.81 5.53 -12.22
N GLY A 105 6.12 4.86 -11.10
CA GLY A 105 6.44 3.43 -11.08
C GLY A 105 5.30 2.54 -11.57
N LEU A 106 4.06 2.85 -11.17
CA LEU A 106 2.88 2.09 -11.63
C LEU A 106 2.55 2.36 -13.10
N HIS A 107 2.80 3.57 -13.60
CA HIS A 107 2.71 3.87 -15.03
C HIS A 107 3.72 3.04 -15.83
N MET A 108 4.96 2.93 -15.37
CA MET A 108 5.97 2.05 -15.98
C MET A 108 5.54 0.58 -15.96
N PHE A 109 4.96 0.12 -14.85
CA PHE A 109 4.41 -1.23 -14.74
C PHE A 109 3.30 -1.48 -15.77
N ARG A 110 2.35 -0.55 -15.93
CA ARG A 110 1.30 -0.62 -16.94
C ARG A 110 1.86 -0.73 -18.35
N ASP A 111 2.81 0.14 -18.70
CA ASP A 111 3.40 0.18 -20.03
C ASP A 111 4.22 -1.10 -20.30
N TRP A 112 4.86 -1.65 -19.27
CA TRP A 112 5.51 -2.96 -19.34
C TRP A 112 4.51 -4.11 -19.58
N LEU A 113 3.32 -4.10 -18.95
CA LEU A 113 2.27 -5.08 -19.23
C LEU A 113 1.81 -5.05 -20.70
N LYS A 114 1.83 -3.86 -21.35
CA LYS A 114 1.46 -3.67 -22.77
C LYS A 114 2.50 -4.15 -23.78
N GLY A 115 3.67 -4.60 -23.34
CA GLY A 115 4.71 -5.14 -24.22
C GLY A 115 6.08 -4.48 -24.09
N GLY A 116 6.36 -3.76 -23.00
CA GLY A 116 7.68 -3.18 -22.73
C GLY A 116 8.79 -4.22 -22.53
N GLU A 117 10.05 -3.82 -22.74
CA GLU A 117 11.22 -4.70 -22.64
C GLU A 117 11.48 -5.25 -21.22
N MET A 118 12.18 -6.39 -21.16
CA MET A 118 12.31 -7.27 -20.00
C MET A 118 13.09 -6.67 -18.82
N ILE A 119 12.39 -6.06 -17.87
CA ILE A 119 12.97 -5.67 -16.56
C ILE A 119 12.93 -6.86 -15.56
N ALA A 120 11.95 -7.78 -15.67
CA ALA A 120 11.78 -8.86 -14.68
C ALA A 120 11.17 -10.15 -15.25
N THR A 121 12.02 -11.08 -15.73
CA THR A 121 11.60 -12.36 -16.32
C THR A 121 10.81 -13.25 -15.34
N GLN A 122 11.18 -13.24 -14.06
CA GLN A 122 10.52 -14.04 -13.01
C GLN A 122 9.15 -13.46 -12.65
N LEU A 123 9.04 -12.14 -12.53
CA LEU A 123 7.77 -11.47 -12.25
C LEU A 123 6.78 -11.72 -13.39
N ARG A 124 7.23 -11.70 -14.65
CA ARG A 124 6.38 -12.02 -15.80
C ARG A 124 5.80 -13.43 -15.75
N HIS A 125 6.57 -14.42 -15.29
CA HIS A 125 6.06 -15.78 -15.14
C HIS A 125 5.00 -15.87 -14.04
N LYS A 126 5.21 -15.19 -12.91
CA LYS A 126 4.27 -15.16 -11.79
C LYS A 126 2.98 -14.44 -12.15
N LEU A 127 3.10 -13.31 -12.84
CA LEU A 127 1.98 -12.50 -13.31
C LEU A 127 1.25 -13.14 -14.49
N ARG A 128 1.84 -14.08 -15.25
CA ARG A 128 1.13 -14.80 -16.32
C ARG A 128 -0.06 -15.63 -15.81
N ASN A 129 -0.01 -16.04 -14.54
CA ASN A 129 -1.09 -16.78 -13.89
C ASN A 129 -2.12 -15.85 -13.22
N VAL A 130 -1.83 -14.56 -13.18
CA VAL A 130 -2.71 -13.51 -12.68
C VAL A 130 -3.36 -12.89 -13.91
N SER A 131 -4.66 -13.07 -14.10
CA SER A 131 -5.39 -12.43 -15.20
C SER A 131 -5.49 -10.93 -14.95
N LEU A 132 -4.39 -10.22 -15.17
CA LEU A 132 -4.31 -8.77 -15.06
C LEU A 132 -5.01 -8.17 -16.27
N ASP A 133 -6.16 -7.52 -16.03
CA ASP A 133 -6.81 -6.71 -17.04
C ASP A 133 -6.20 -5.29 -17.04
N ASP A 134 -5.82 -4.80 -18.22
CA ASP A 134 -5.28 -3.44 -18.37
C ASP A 134 -6.32 -2.37 -17.99
N GLY A 135 -7.61 -2.71 -18.10
CA GLY A 135 -8.72 -1.88 -17.63
C GLY A 135 -8.68 -1.64 -16.12
N GLU A 136 -8.36 -2.67 -15.32
CA GLU A 136 -8.32 -2.58 -13.85
C GLU A 136 -7.19 -1.65 -13.38
N LEU A 137 -5.99 -1.79 -13.94
CA LEU A 137 -4.86 -0.91 -13.58
C LEU A 137 -5.10 0.53 -14.05
N SER A 138 -5.74 0.71 -15.20
CA SER A 138 -6.07 2.05 -15.69
C SER A 138 -7.13 2.72 -14.82
N SER A 139 -8.18 2.02 -14.38
CA SER A 139 -9.16 2.61 -13.44
C SER A 139 -8.50 3.04 -12.14
N ILE A 140 -7.58 2.24 -11.60
CA ILE A 140 -6.89 2.54 -10.34
C ILE A 140 -5.98 3.78 -10.45
N LEU A 141 -5.42 4.06 -11.62
CA LEU A 141 -4.47 5.16 -11.84
C LEU A 141 -5.13 6.47 -12.30
N PHE A 142 -6.40 6.45 -12.71
CA PHE A 142 -7.08 7.60 -13.31
C PHE A 142 -8.35 8.06 -12.55
N ASP A 143 -8.73 7.39 -11.46
CA ASP A 143 -9.73 7.86 -10.48
C ASP A 143 -9.05 8.66 -9.35
#